data_AF-A0AAD3MEB7-F1
#
_entry.id   AF-A0AAD3MEB7-F1
#
_cell.length_a   1.000
_cell.length_b   1.000
_cell.length_c   1.000
_cell.angle_alpha   90.00
_cell.angle_beta   90.00
_cell.angle_gamma   90.00
#
_symmetry.space_group_name_H-M   'P 1'
#
loop_
_entity.id
_entity.type
_entity.pdbx_description
1 polymer ?
#
loop_
_entity_poly.entity_id
_entity_poly.type
_entity_poly.pdbx_seq_one_letter_code
_entity_poly.pdbx_strand_id
1 'polypeptide(L)'
;MVLTATNASLCLWTLHVLLGQTQRPTAEDLGYTSRIVRWLTGQQNYYGGFSSTQDTVVALQALALYSTLVFSPEGSSTVTVQSPSGQLTFDVNQNNNLLYQEKILQDMTGKYSLEVKVTACASMQISLHYNISTPTSVTTLSVEVIPEAICTSKSQTSRPKFTLTTKSLYSGKETTTNMVILDIKMLSGFAPDPESLKQLPKDEASTTAEIIALPAEPEAAVVKIYDYYQPSDQAETEYTYPCAAA
;
A
#
# COMPACT_ATOMS: atom_id res chain seq x y z
N MET A 1 -1.38 16.06 4.24
CA MET A 1 -2.28 15.46 5.26
C MET A 1 -2.61 14.07 4.76
N VAL A 2 -2.11 13.04 5.43
CA VAL A 2 -2.34 11.63 5.07
C VAL A 2 -3.70 11.22 5.62
N LEU A 3 -4.46 10.41 4.87
CA LEU A 3 -5.69 9.82 5.36
C LEU A 3 -5.36 8.88 6.52
N THR A 4 -5.92 9.18 7.69
CA THR A 4 -5.88 8.34 8.89
C THR A 4 -7.29 7.79 9.15
N ALA A 5 -7.39 6.69 9.90
CA ALA A 5 -8.67 6.15 10.37
C ALA A 5 -9.61 7.21 10.97
N THR A 6 -9.04 8.21 11.66
CA THR A 6 -9.76 9.37 12.19
C THR A 6 -10.31 10.29 11.10
N ASN A 7 -9.54 10.61 10.06
CA ASN A 7 -9.99 11.46 8.94
C ASN A 7 -11.05 10.75 8.07
N ALA A 8 -10.87 9.45 7.81
CA ALA A 8 -11.83 8.64 7.07
C ALA A 8 -13.14 8.46 7.84
N SER A 9 -13.05 8.19 9.15
CA SER A 9 -14.20 8.15 10.04
C SER A 9 -14.91 9.50 10.06
N LEU A 10 -14.19 10.63 10.13
CA LEU A 10 -14.77 11.96 10.04
C LEU A 10 -15.54 12.18 8.72
N CYS A 11 -15.04 11.67 7.59
CA CYS A 11 -15.74 11.70 6.30
C CYS A 11 -17.03 10.86 6.32
N LEU A 12 -16.99 9.68 6.94
CA LEU A 12 -18.15 8.80 7.08
C LEU A 12 -19.17 9.37 8.06
N TRP A 13 -18.74 9.98 9.16
CA TRP A 13 -19.59 10.69 10.11
C TRP A 13 -20.20 11.94 9.48
N THR A 14 -19.45 12.73 8.71
CA THR A 14 -20.04 13.87 7.98
C THR A 14 -21.04 13.39 6.94
N LEU A 15 -20.76 12.32 6.19
CA LEU A 15 -21.70 11.79 5.21
C LEU A 15 -22.94 11.14 5.87
N HIS A 16 -22.78 10.41 6.98
CA HIS A 16 -23.90 9.90 7.77
C HIS A 16 -24.69 10.99 8.47
N VAL A 17 -24.05 12.09 8.90
CA VAL A 17 -24.76 13.25 9.46
C VAL A 17 -25.54 13.96 8.36
N LEU A 18 -24.98 14.07 7.15
CA LEU A 18 -25.66 14.62 5.97
C LEU A 18 -26.81 13.73 5.46
N LEU A 19 -26.73 12.41 5.65
CA LEU A 19 -27.73 11.44 5.19
C LEU A 19 -28.68 10.92 6.27
N GLY A 20 -28.31 11.09 7.54
CA GLY A 20 -29.12 10.80 8.71
C GLY A 20 -30.16 11.88 8.98
N GLN A 21 -30.10 12.99 8.24
CA GLN A 21 -31.25 13.89 8.12
C GLN A 21 -32.25 13.26 7.16
N THR A 22 -33.48 13.08 7.62
CA THR A 22 -34.63 12.55 6.86
C THR A 22 -35.03 13.42 5.65
N GLN A 23 -34.23 14.41 5.28
CA GLN A 23 -34.41 15.29 4.12
C GLN A 23 -33.34 14.99 3.09
N ARG A 24 -33.73 15.01 1.80
CA ARG A 24 -32.78 14.97 0.70
C ARG A 24 -31.77 16.12 0.88
N PRO A 25 -30.46 15.87 0.68
CA PRO A 25 -29.44 16.91 0.82
C PRO A 25 -29.75 18.11 -0.08
N THR A 26 -29.51 19.32 0.43
CA THR A 26 -29.66 20.54 -0.38
C THR A 26 -28.52 20.67 -1.39
N ALA A 27 -28.66 21.58 -2.37
CA ALA A 27 -27.58 21.86 -3.32
C ALA A 27 -26.31 22.40 -2.61
N GLU A 28 -26.47 23.14 -1.51
CA GLU A 28 -25.35 23.63 -0.69
C GLU A 28 -24.62 22.48 0.00
N ASP A 29 -25.37 21.53 0.56
CA ASP A 29 -24.82 20.33 1.20
C ASP A 29 -24.02 19.48 0.20
N LEU A 30 -24.56 19.27 -1.01
CA LEU A 30 -23.87 18.56 -2.08
C LEU A 30 -22.61 19.30 -2.55
N GLY A 31 -22.67 20.64 -2.60
CA GLY A 31 -21.52 21.49 -2.90
C GLY A 31 -20.39 21.34 -1.88
N TYR A 32 -20.71 21.34 -0.58
CA TYR A 32 -19.74 21.08 0.48
C TYR A 32 -19.17 19.65 0.41
N THR A 33 -20.05 18.66 0.27
CA THR A 33 -19.69 17.24 0.17
C THR A 33 -18.77 16.98 -1.02
N SER A 34 -19.00 17.65 -2.16
CA SER A 34 -18.15 17.51 -3.35
C SER A 34 -16.67 17.80 -3.08
N ARG A 35 -16.37 18.73 -2.16
CA ARG A 35 -14.99 19.08 -1.78
C ARG A 35 -14.33 17.98 -0.96
N ILE A 36 -15.10 17.36 -0.06
CA ILE A 36 -14.66 16.20 0.73
C ILE A 36 -14.41 15.01 -0.20
N VAL A 37 -15.35 14.72 -1.11
CA VAL A 37 -15.22 13.63 -2.08
C VAL A 37 -14.03 13.83 -3.00
N ARG A 38 -13.79 15.07 -3.47
CA ARG A 38 -12.60 15.41 -4.26
C ARG A 38 -11.31 15.18 -3.47
N TRP A 39 -11.29 15.54 -2.18
CA TRP A 39 -10.13 15.26 -1.33
C TRP A 39 -9.94 13.75 -1.13
N LEU A 40 -11.03 13.02 -0.83
CA LEU A 40 -11.04 11.59 -0.57
C LEU A 40 -10.58 10.78 -1.80
N THR A 41 -11.10 11.09 -2.99
CA THR A 41 -10.63 10.49 -4.25
C THR A 41 -9.16 10.76 -4.52
N GLY A 42 -8.64 11.91 -4.10
CA GLY A 42 -7.21 12.21 -4.14
C GLY A 42 -6.35 11.44 -3.14
N GLN A 43 -6.94 10.76 -2.16
CA GLN A 43 -6.24 9.87 -1.22
C GLN A 43 -6.26 8.40 -1.68
N GLN A 44 -7.02 8.06 -2.73
CA GLN A 44 -7.11 6.70 -3.24
C GLN A 44 -5.80 6.30 -3.93
N ASN A 45 -5.30 5.10 -3.64
CA ASN A 45 -4.12 4.55 -4.29
C ASN A 45 -4.46 4.00 -5.69
N TYR A 46 -3.43 3.69 -6.48
CA TYR A 46 -3.56 3.19 -7.85
C TYR A 46 -4.41 1.90 -7.96
N TYR A 47 -4.43 1.06 -6.91
CA TYR A 47 -5.22 -0.17 -6.87
C TYR A 47 -6.68 0.04 -6.44
N GLY A 48 -7.10 1.30 -6.21
CA GLY A 48 -8.43 1.64 -5.76
C GLY A 48 -8.65 1.55 -4.24
N GLY A 49 -7.60 1.26 -3.47
CA GLY A 49 -7.64 1.20 -2.01
C GLY A 49 -7.19 2.50 -1.33
N PHE A 50 -7.10 2.46 -0.01
CA PHE A 50 -6.58 3.55 0.83
C PHE A 50 -5.45 3.02 1.73
N SER A 51 -4.93 3.86 2.63
CA SER A 51 -3.77 3.55 3.49
C SER A 51 -3.92 2.27 4.33
N SER A 52 -5.14 1.94 4.75
CA SER A 52 -5.45 0.76 5.55
C SER A 52 -6.76 0.09 5.09
N THR A 53 -7.01 -1.14 5.57
CA THR A 53 -8.24 -1.88 5.30
C THR A 53 -9.48 -1.13 5.82
N GLN A 54 -9.41 -0.58 7.03
CA GLN A 54 -10.52 0.16 7.63
C GLN A 54 -10.82 1.43 6.85
N ASP A 55 -9.77 2.19 6.49
CA ASP A 55 -9.90 3.38 5.66
C ASP A 55 -10.55 3.07 4.32
N THR A 56 -10.15 1.95 3.71
CA THR A 56 -10.67 1.53 2.41
C THR A 56 -12.17 1.24 2.47
N VAL A 57 -12.62 0.46 3.46
CA VAL A 57 -14.05 0.13 3.60
C VAL A 57 -14.88 1.41 3.82
N VAL A 58 -14.45 2.25 4.75
CA VAL A 58 -15.13 3.48 5.14
C VAL A 58 -15.18 4.49 3.98
N ALA A 59 -14.05 4.69 3.29
CA ALA A 59 -13.98 5.62 2.16
C ALA A 59 -14.79 5.13 0.96
N LEU A 60 -14.72 3.85 0.60
CA LEU A 60 -15.49 3.29 -0.51
C LEU A 60 -16.99 3.34 -0.23
N GLN A 61 -17.42 3.05 1.00
CA GLN A 61 -18.82 3.23 1.40
C GLN A 61 -19.28 4.67 1.23
N ALA A 62 -18.44 5.64 1.65
CA ALA A 62 -18.75 7.06 1.51
C ALA A 62 -18.87 7.49 0.04
N LEU A 63 -17.93 7.07 -0.81
CA LEU A 63 -17.93 7.38 -2.24
C LEU A 63 -19.13 6.76 -2.97
N ALA A 64 -19.46 5.50 -2.66
CA ALA A 64 -20.61 4.82 -3.23
C ALA A 64 -21.91 5.54 -2.88
N LEU A 65 -22.06 5.91 -1.62
CA LEU A 65 -23.25 6.58 -1.13
C LEU A 65 -23.40 8.00 -1.72
N TYR A 66 -22.31 8.77 -1.80
CA TYR A 66 -22.32 10.05 -2.53
C TYR A 66 -22.70 9.88 -4.01
N SER A 67 -22.17 8.84 -4.67
CA SER A 67 -22.48 8.55 -6.08
C SER A 67 -23.99 8.35 -6.32
N THR A 68 -24.71 7.72 -5.38
CA THR A 68 -26.18 7.58 -5.49
C THR A 68 -26.95 8.91 -5.44
N LEU A 69 -26.39 9.94 -4.81
CA LEU A 69 -27.03 11.25 -4.66
C LEU A 69 -26.80 12.16 -5.86
N VAL A 70 -25.64 12.04 -6.50
CA VAL A 70 -25.22 12.91 -7.62
C VAL A 70 -25.29 12.22 -8.98
N PHE A 71 -25.82 11.00 -9.02
CA PHE A 71 -25.96 10.23 -10.26
C PHE A 71 -26.82 10.98 -11.28
N SER A 72 -26.28 11.16 -12.48
CA SER A 72 -27.01 11.62 -13.65
C SER A 72 -27.02 10.50 -14.69
N PRO A 73 -28.19 10.15 -15.26
CA PRO A 73 -28.23 9.19 -16.35
C PRO A 73 -27.61 9.78 -17.61
N GLU A 74 -27.54 11.10 -17.79
CA GLU A 74 -27.05 11.75 -19.01
C GLU A 74 -25.60 12.24 -18.91
N GLY A 75 -24.89 12.15 -20.04
CA GLY A 75 -23.59 12.77 -20.26
C GLY A 75 -22.48 11.82 -20.70
N SER A 76 -21.41 12.40 -21.23
CA SER A 76 -20.19 11.74 -21.68
C SER A 76 -18.97 12.62 -21.45
N SER A 77 -17.82 11.99 -21.25
CA SER A 77 -16.58 12.65 -20.90
C SER A 77 -15.43 12.04 -21.67
N THR A 78 -14.81 12.87 -22.50
CA THR A 78 -13.62 12.54 -23.26
C THR A 78 -12.43 13.24 -22.64
N VAL A 79 -11.47 12.46 -22.18
CA VAL A 79 -10.22 12.96 -21.60
C VAL A 79 -9.09 12.63 -22.56
N THR A 80 -8.37 13.66 -23.00
CA THR A 80 -7.25 13.53 -23.92
C THR A 80 -5.98 14.00 -23.23
N VAL A 81 -5.03 13.09 -23.09
CA VAL A 81 -3.69 13.36 -22.55
C VAL A 81 -2.73 13.43 -23.73
N GLN A 82 -2.07 14.57 -23.89
CA GLN A 82 -0.96 14.73 -24.83
C GLN A 82 0.34 14.49 -24.08
N SER A 83 1.11 13.50 -24.53
CA SER A 83 2.49 13.24 -24.09
C SER A 83 3.46 13.47 -25.26
N PRO A 84 4.77 13.60 -24.98
CA PRO A 84 5.80 13.62 -26.03
C PRO A 84 5.76 12.38 -26.95
N SER A 85 5.32 11.24 -26.42
CA SER A 85 5.20 9.95 -27.12
C SER A 85 3.96 9.83 -27.98
N GLY A 86 2.96 10.71 -27.79
CA GLY A 86 1.70 10.64 -28.52
C GLY A 86 0.49 11.05 -27.67
N GLN A 87 -0.69 10.70 -28.18
CA GLN A 87 -1.97 11.09 -27.59
C GLN A 87 -2.66 9.87 -26.98
N LEU A 88 -3.14 10.01 -25.74
CA LEU A 88 -3.96 9.01 -25.07
C LEU A 88 -5.36 9.59 -24.85
N THR A 89 -6.37 8.95 -25.43
CA THR A 89 -7.78 9.34 -25.25
C THR A 89 -8.55 8.32 -24.42
N PHE A 90 -9.33 8.79 -23.46
CA PHE A 90 -10.24 8.00 -22.64
C PHE A 90 -11.65 8.51 -22.87
N ASP A 91 -12.59 7.61 -23.14
CA ASP A 91 -13.99 7.95 -23.37
C ASP A 91 -14.86 7.27 -22.32
N VAL A 92 -15.56 8.08 -21.54
CA VAL A 92 -16.48 7.65 -20.50
C VAL A 92 -17.89 8.09 -20.90
N ASN A 93 -18.81 7.16 -20.97
CA ASN A 93 -20.21 7.34 -21.34
C ASN A 93 -21.08 6.39 -20.49
N GLN A 94 -22.39 6.44 -20.67
CA GLN A 94 -23.35 5.65 -19.89
C GLN A 94 -23.11 4.13 -19.93
N ASN A 95 -22.57 3.61 -21.04
CA ASN A 95 -22.39 2.17 -21.24
C ASN A 95 -21.08 1.66 -20.61
N ASN A 96 -20.13 2.54 -20.32
CA ASN A 96 -18.82 2.19 -19.79
C ASN A 96 -18.40 3.03 -18.57
N ASN A 97 -19.35 3.71 -17.91
CA ASN A 97 -19.09 4.53 -16.72
C ASN A 97 -18.61 3.72 -15.51
N LEU A 98 -18.87 2.42 -15.49
CA LEU A 98 -18.36 1.47 -14.49
C LEU A 98 -17.13 0.68 -14.98
N LEU A 99 -16.71 0.90 -16.23
CA LEU A 99 -15.55 0.21 -16.80
C LEU A 99 -14.26 0.92 -16.39
N TYR A 100 -13.38 0.18 -15.72
CA TYR A 100 -12.01 0.62 -15.49
C TYR A 100 -11.24 0.72 -16.81
N GLN A 101 -10.58 1.85 -17.04
CA GLN A 101 -9.78 2.12 -18.24
C GLN A 101 -8.39 2.59 -17.81
N GLU A 102 -7.35 2.00 -18.41
CA GLU A 102 -5.96 2.34 -18.13
C GLU A 102 -5.15 2.40 -19.43
N LYS A 103 -4.19 3.33 -19.50
CA LYS A 103 -3.18 3.39 -20.56
C LYS A 103 -1.83 3.74 -19.97
N ILE A 104 -0.79 3.04 -20.45
CA ILE A 104 0.60 3.27 -20.04
C ILE A 104 1.13 4.53 -20.75
N LEU A 105 1.70 5.44 -19.99
CA LEU A 105 2.48 6.57 -20.48
C LEU A 105 3.94 6.13 -20.66
N GLN A 106 4.44 6.08 -21.90
CA GLN A 106 5.78 5.54 -22.19
C GLN A 106 6.91 6.53 -21.90
N ASP A 107 6.77 7.80 -22.27
CA ASP A 107 7.72 8.83 -21.88
C ASP A 107 7.31 9.42 -20.54
N MET A 108 8.22 9.33 -19.55
CA MET A 108 8.04 9.92 -18.22
C MET A 108 8.68 11.32 -18.12
N THR A 109 9.45 11.72 -19.13
CA THR A 109 10.19 13.00 -19.15
C THR A 109 9.56 13.95 -20.17
N GLY A 110 9.18 15.16 -19.75
CA GLY A 110 8.66 16.18 -20.64
C GLY A 110 7.47 16.95 -20.05
N LYS A 111 6.81 17.74 -20.90
CA LYS A 111 5.58 18.45 -20.56
C LYS A 111 4.38 17.67 -21.09
N TYR A 112 3.38 17.49 -20.24
CA TYR A 112 2.10 16.89 -20.60
C TYR A 112 1.04 17.98 -20.65
N SER A 113 0.12 17.89 -21.59
CA SER A 113 -1.09 18.73 -21.58
C SER A 113 -2.33 17.86 -21.53
N LEU A 114 -3.32 18.31 -20.76
CA LEU A 114 -4.59 17.64 -20.57
C LEU A 114 -5.67 18.47 -21.24
N GLU A 115 -6.36 17.88 -22.22
CA GLU A 115 -7.56 18.44 -22.84
C GLU A 115 -8.76 17.61 -22.40
N VAL A 116 -9.73 18.26 -21.77
CA VAL A 116 -10.90 17.60 -21.20
C VAL A 116 -12.15 18.16 -21.83
N LYS A 117 -12.93 17.30 -22.51
CA LYS A 117 -14.27 17.60 -23.02
C LYS A 117 -15.27 16.79 -22.23
N VAL A 118 -15.90 17.43 -21.25
CA VAL A 118 -16.78 16.78 -20.27
C VAL A 118 -18.19 17.36 -20.34
N THR A 119 -19.17 16.46 -20.43
CA THR A 119 -20.58 16.75 -20.14
C THR A 119 -21.06 16.00 -18.89
N ALA A 120 -20.25 15.07 -18.36
CA ALA A 120 -20.44 14.37 -17.09
C ALA A 120 -19.17 14.39 -16.22
N CYS A 121 -19.30 14.06 -14.93
CA CYS A 121 -18.15 13.91 -14.05
C CYS A 121 -17.38 12.61 -14.38
N ALA A 122 -16.06 12.71 -14.51
CA ALA A 122 -15.16 11.56 -14.61
C ALA A 122 -14.02 11.70 -13.59
N SER A 123 -13.62 10.59 -12.98
CA SER A 123 -12.42 10.53 -12.13
C SER A 123 -11.26 10.00 -12.95
N MET A 124 -10.12 10.70 -12.89
CA MET A 124 -8.89 10.29 -13.55
C MET A 124 -7.77 10.31 -12.51
N GLN A 125 -6.96 9.26 -12.51
CA GLN A 125 -5.77 9.16 -11.68
C GLN A 125 -4.54 8.94 -12.55
N ILE A 126 -3.42 9.57 -12.16
CA ILE A 126 -2.11 9.34 -12.75
C ILE A 126 -1.24 8.73 -11.65
N SER A 127 -0.62 7.59 -11.95
CA SER A 127 0.18 6.84 -10.99
C SER A 127 1.58 6.62 -11.52
N LEU A 128 2.57 6.94 -10.69
CA LEU A 128 3.99 6.83 -10.99
C LEU A 128 4.61 5.87 -9.97
N HIS A 129 5.22 4.80 -10.46
CA HIS A 129 5.93 3.82 -9.64
C HIS A 129 7.42 3.91 -9.93
N TYR A 130 8.23 4.09 -8.89
CA TYR A 130 9.68 4.15 -8.98
C TYR A 130 10.31 3.66 -7.68
N ASN A 131 11.53 3.15 -7.78
CA ASN A 131 12.29 2.71 -6.63
C ASN A 131 12.92 3.92 -5.94
N ILE A 132 12.76 3.98 -4.62
CA ILE A 132 13.46 4.93 -3.76
C ILE A 132 14.40 4.15 -2.84
N SER A 133 15.50 4.78 -2.43
CA SER A 133 16.33 4.24 -1.35
C SER A 133 15.50 4.13 -0.07
N THR A 134 15.79 3.11 0.73
CA THR A 134 15.12 2.83 2.00
C THR A 134 15.11 4.09 2.89
N PRO A 135 13.94 4.60 3.29
CA PRO A 135 13.86 5.85 4.06
C PRO A 135 14.51 5.68 5.43
N THR A 136 15.39 6.63 5.80
CA THR A 136 16.16 6.62 7.06
C THR A 136 15.38 7.23 8.24
N SER A 137 14.06 7.37 8.12
CA SER A 137 13.25 8.04 9.14
C SER A 137 13.21 7.23 10.44
N VAL A 138 13.41 7.92 11.56
CA VAL A 138 13.19 7.36 12.89
C VAL A 138 11.70 7.06 13.04
N THR A 139 11.37 5.79 12.94
CA THR A 139 10.03 5.25 13.15
C THR A 139 9.86 4.75 14.58
N THR A 140 8.62 4.60 15.03
CA THR A 140 8.40 4.09 16.39
C THR A 140 8.73 2.60 16.48
N LEU A 141 8.74 1.91 15.34
CA LEU A 141 9.12 0.51 15.19
C LEU A 141 10.58 0.39 14.75
N SER A 142 11.23 -0.67 15.20
CA SER A 142 12.54 -1.10 14.76
C SER A 142 12.61 -2.62 14.73
N VAL A 143 13.44 -3.16 13.83
CA VAL A 143 13.69 -4.59 13.72
C VAL A 143 15.18 -4.83 13.65
N GLU A 144 15.68 -5.76 14.47
CA GLU A 144 17.03 -6.28 14.41
C GLU A 144 16.98 -7.66 13.76
N VAL A 145 17.90 -7.92 12.82
CA VAL A 145 17.97 -9.17 12.07
C VAL A 145 19.35 -9.77 12.27
N ILE A 146 19.39 -10.98 12.84
CA ILE A 146 20.63 -11.67 13.20
C ILE A 146 20.66 -13.02 12.48
N PRO A 147 21.37 -13.13 11.34
CA PRO A 147 21.58 -14.39 10.66
C PRO A 147 22.78 -15.15 11.25
N GLU A 148 22.57 -16.39 11.67
CA GLU A 148 23.60 -17.25 12.28
C GLU A 148 23.78 -18.54 11.48
N ALA A 149 25.01 -18.86 11.10
CA ALA A 149 25.34 -20.11 10.41
C ALA A 149 26.70 -20.65 10.85
N ILE A 150 26.83 -21.98 10.79
CA ILE A 150 28.11 -22.66 10.94
C ILE A 150 28.70 -22.86 9.54
N CYS A 151 29.54 -21.93 9.11
CA CYS A 151 30.18 -21.94 7.79
C CYS A 151 31.36 -22.92 7.78
N THR A 152 31.09 -24.23 7.65
CA THR A 152 32.15 -25.25 7.53
C THR A 152 32.59 -25.41 6.09
N SER A 153 33.88 -25.19 5.83
CA SER A 153 34.42 -25.01 4.47
C SER A 153 34.61 -26.30 3.67
N LYS A 154 34.44 -27.50 4.24
CA LYS A 154 34.59 -28.77 3.49
C LYS A 154 33.68 -29.87 4.05
N SER A 155 32.93 -30.52 3.16
CA SER A 155 32.30 -31.85 3.29
C SER A 155 30.94 -32.01 4.01
N GLN A 156 29.94 -31.18 3.70
CA GLN A 156 28.54 -31.57 3.98
C GLN A 156 27.79 -31.93 2.70
N THR A 157 27.28 -33.16 2.66
CA THR A 157 26.29 -33.67 1.70
C THR A 157 24.89 -33.11 1.96
N SER A 158 24.70 -32.35 3.04
CA SER A 158 23.47 -31.64 3.40
C SER A 158 23.42 -30.25 2.77
N ARG A 159 22.20 -29.82 2.39
CA ARG A 159 21.96 -28.46 1.92
C ARG A 159 22.39 -27.45 2.99
N PRO A 160 23.07 -26.35 2.62
CA PRO A 160 23.40 -25.28 3.56
C PRO A 160 22.15 -24.80 4.29
N LYS A 161 22.28 -24.59 5.61
CA LYS A 161 21.23 -24.06 6.46
C LYS A 161 21.78 -22.94 7.32
N PHE A 162 20.93 -21.99 7.67
CA PHE A 162 21.23 -20.97 8.67
C PHE A 162 19.98 -20.66 9.47
N THR A 163 20.18 -20.08 10.64
CA THR A 163 19.12 -19.65 11.54
C THR A 163 18.96 -18.14 11.42
N LEU A 164 17.73 -17.68 11.23
CA LEU A 164 17.41 -16.25 11.18
C LEU A 164 16.64 -15.88 12.44
N THR A 165 17.26 -15.06 13.29
CA THR A 165 16.61 -14.49 14.48
C THR A 165 16.23 -13.05 14.19
N THR A 166 14.95 -12.72 14.38
CA THR A 166 14.43 -11.37 14.23
C THR A 166 13.92 -10.88 15.58
N LYS A 167 14.28 -9.64 15.95
CA LYS A 167 13.79 -9.00 17.17
C LYS A 167 13.11 -7.70 16.80
N SER A 168 11.84 -7.58 17.17
CA SER A 168 11.08 -6.35 17.01
C SER A 168 11.11 -5.51 18.28
N LEU A 169 11.21 -4.19 18.14
CA LEU A 169 11.16 -3.25 19.25
C LEU A 169 10.28 -2.06 18.90
N TYR A 170 9.39 -1.71 19.82
CA TYR A 170 8.58 -0.50 19.77
C TYR A 170 9.10 0.55 20.75
N SER A 171 9.18 1.79 20.27
CA SER A 171 9.76 2.95 20.96
C SER A 171 8.85 4.19 20.87
N GLY A 172 7.56 3.97 20.57
CA GLY A 172 6.58 5.04 20.48
C GLY A 172 6.13 5.59 21.84
N LYS A 173 5.20 6.54 21.82
CA LYS A 173 4.70 7.23 23.02
C LYS A 173 3.74 6.39 23.84
N GLU A 174 3.00 5.51 23.18
CA GLU A 174 2.03 4.63 23.83
C GLU A 174 2.73 3.48 24.56
N THR A 175 2.03 2.81 25.47
CA THR A 175 2.61 1.71 26.25
C THR A 175 2.69 0.39 25.49
N THR A 176 1.90 0.21 24.43
CA THR A 176 1.83 -0.99 23.60
C THR A 176 1.52 -0.64 22.16
N THR A 177 1.93 -1.50 21.22
CA THR A 177 1.48 -1.44 19.83
C THR A 177 0.16 -2.19 19.67
N ASN A 178 -0.53 -1.94 18.57
CA ASN A 178 -1.60 -2.82 18.12
C ASN A 178 -0.99 -3.96 17.26
N MET A 179 -1.68 -4.34 16.18
CA MET A 179 -1.20 -5.35 15.24
C MET A 179 -0.05 -4.82 14.37
N VAL A 180 1.10 -5.47 14.49
CA VAL A 180 2.31 -5.20 13.71
C VAL A 180 2.57 -6.39 12.78
N ILE A 181 2.96 -6.11 11.55
CA ILE A 181 3.33 -7.13 10.58
C ILE A 181 4.85 -7.12 10.39
N LEU A 182 5.44 -8.31 10.50
CA LEU A 182 6.82 -8.57 10.12
C LEU A 182 6.83 -9.28 8.77
N ASP A 183 7.30 -8.60 7.74
CA ASP A 183 7.44 -9.10 6.37
C ASP A 183 8.91 -9.40 6.10
N ILE A 184 9.24 -10.69 6.03
CA ILE A 184 10.61 -11.19 5.85
C ILE A 184 10.77 -11.65 4.41
N LYS A 185 11.42 -10.83 3.58
CA LYS A 185 11.81 -11.26 2.23
C LYS A 185 12.93 -12.28 2.35
N MET A 186 12.81 -13.42 1.67
CA MET A 186 13.86 -14.44 1.62
C MET A 186 15.00 -14.03 0.69
N LEU A 187 16.22 -14.45 1.04
CA LEU A 187 17.37 -14.39 0.15
C LEU A 187 17.09 -15.20 -1.13
N SER A 188 17.63 -14.75 -2.27
CA SER A 188 17.59 -15.54 -3.50
C SER A 188 18.26 -16.90 -3.26
N GLY A 189 17.59 -17.99 -3.67
CA GLY A 189 18.10 -19.34 -3.44
C GLY A 189 17.92 -19.84 -2.02
N PHE A 190 16.98 -19.29 -1.23
CA PHE A 190 16.66 -19.81 0.10
C PHE A 190 15.15 -19.89 0.32
N ALA A 191 14.73 -20.78 1.20
CA ALA A 191 13.36 -20.89 1.68
C ALA A 191 13.34 -21.23 3.18
N PRO A 192 12.34 -20.75 3.93
CA PRO A 192 12.19 -21.11 5.33
C PRO A 192 11.80 -22.58 5.45
N ASP A 193 12.30 -23.24 6.48
CA ASP A 193 11.91 -24.60 6.82
C ASP A 193 10.45 -24.63 7.33
N PRO A 194 9.53 -25.36 6.67
CA PRO A 194 8.12 -25.37 7.05
C PRO A 194 7.86 -25.85 8.49
N GLU A 195 8.70 -26.74 9.01
CA GLU A 195 8.54 -27.27 10.37
C GLU A 195 8.97 -26.24 11.42
N SER A 196 10.07 -25.52 11.18
CA SER A 196 10.49 -24.40 12.01
C SER A 196 9.41 -23.29 12.08
N LEU A 197 8.76 -22.97 10.95
CA LEU A 197 7.69 -21.96 10.93
C LEU A 197 6.47 -22.33 11.79
N LYS A 198 6.13 -23.62 11.90
CA LYS A 198 5.02 -24.09 12.74
C LYS A 198 5.32 -23.98 14.23
N GLN A 199 6.60 -23.96 14.60
CA GLN A 199 7.05 -23.90 15.99
C GLN A 199 7.24 -22.45 16.48
N LEU A 200 6.97 -21.46 15.63
CA LEU A 200 7.10 -20.06 16.00
C LEU A 200 6.15 -19.70 17.15
N PRO A 201 6.65 -18.97 18.16
CA PRO A 201 5.81 -18.45 19.23
C PRO A 201 4.80 -17.44 18.65
N LYS A 202 3.55 -17.48 19.15
CA LYS A 202 2.46 -16.66 18.60
C LYS A 202 2.43 -15.21 19.11
N ASP A 203 3.16 -14.90 20.18
CA ASP A 203 3.10 -13.60 20.87
C ASP A 203 4.48 -13.16 21.41
N GLU A 204 5.55 -13.44 20.67
CA GLU A 204 6.91 -13.07 21.09
C GLU A 204 7.53 -12.08 20.12
N ALA A 205 8.13 -11.02 20.67
CA ALA A 205 8.80 -9.98 19.89
C ALA A 205 10.07 -10.49 19.20
N SER A 206 10.64 -11.59 19.72
CA SER A 206 11.78 -12.30 19.14
C SER A 206 11.30 -13.60 18.51
N THR A 207 11.58 -13.79 17.22
CA THR A 207 11.25 -15.04 16.51
C THR A 207 12.46 -15.59 15.79
N THR A 208 12.58 -16.92 15.77
CA THR A 208 13.72 -17.61 15.19
C THR A 208 13.23 -18.69 14.23
N ALA A 209 13.70 -18.66 12.99
CA ALA A 209 13.34 -19.63 11.96
C ALA A 209 14.58 -20.23 11.29
N GLU A 210 14.54 -21.53 10.97
CA GLU A 210 15.54 -22.18 10.13
C GLU A 210 15.29 -21.87 8.65
N ILE A 211 16.35 -21.54 7.92
CA ILE A 211 16.33 -21.23 6.49
C ILE A 211 17.23 -22.23 5.75
N ILE A 212 16.72 -22.81 4.66
CA ILE A 212 17.35 -23.88 3.88
C ILE A 212 17.69 -23.37 2.48
N ALA A 213 18.88 -23.70 1.99
CA ALA A 213 19.30 -23.36 0.63
C ALA A 213 18.55 -24.14 -0.47
N LEU A 214 18.36 -23.43 -1.57
CA LEU A 214 17.83 -23.84 -2.88
C LEU A 214 18.91 -23.54 -3.95
N PRO A 215 18.81 -24.13 -5.15
CA PRO A 215 19.83 -23.93 -6.18
C PRO A 215 19.72 -22.55 -6.84
N ALA A 216 20.27 -21.51 -6.21
CA ALA A 216 20.53 -20.19 -6.80
C ALA A 216 21.65 -19.46 -6.04
N GLU A 217 22.12 -18.34 -6.59
CA GLU A 217 23.12 -17.48 -5.95
C GLU A 217 22.46 -16.56 -4.90
N PRO A 218 23.08 -16.37 -3.71
CA PRO A 218 22.54 -15.51 -2.66
C PRO A 218 22.62 -14.04 -3.03
N GLU A 219 21.47 -13.36 -2.98
CA GLU A 219 21.36 -11.91 -3.00
C GLU A 219 20.78 -11.44 -1.66
N ALA A 220 21.18 -10.24 -1.21
CA ALA A 220 20.67 -9.63 0.01
C ALA A 220 19.14 -9.50 -0.01
N ALA A 221 18.54 -9.55 1.18
CA ALA A 221 17.10 -9.38 1.32
C ALA A 221 16.77 -8.41 2.46
N VAL A 222 15.55 -7.90 2.44
CA VAL A 222 15.05 -6.90 3.38
C VAL A 222 14.02 -7.54 4.29
N VAL A 223 14.17 -7.31 5.59
CA VAL A 223 13.10 -7.51 6.57
C VAL A 223 12.44 -6.18 6.84
N LYS A 224 11.11 -6.16 6.78
CA LYS A 224 10.30 -4.99 6.96
C LYS A 224 9.33 -5.20 8.11
N ILE A 225 9.21 -4.23 9.00
CA ILE A 225 8.21 -4.20 10.06
C ILE A 225 7.34 -2.96 9.90
N TYR A 226 6.03 -3.09 10.04
CA TYR A 226 5.10 -1.97 9.91
C TYR A 226 3.83 -2.17 10.73
N ASP A 227 3.23 -1.06 11.17
CA ASP A 227 1.92 -1.07 11.81
C ASP A 227 0.83 -1.35 10.77
N TYR A 228 -0.08 -2.28 11.07
CA TYR A 228 -1.13 -2.67 10.12
C TYR A 228 -2.14 -1.55 9.83
N TYR A 229 -2.46 -0.73 10.83
CA TYR A 229 -3.42 0.36 10.69
C TYR A 229 -2.77 1.66 10.22
N GLN A 230 -1.45 1.79 10.41
CA GLN A 230 -0.66 2.90 9.92
C GLN A 230 0.62 2.43 9.22
N PRO A 231 0.55 1.85 7.99
CA PRO A 231 1.72 1.29 7.30
C PRO A 231 2.83 2.29 6.97
N SER A 232 2.57 3.60 7.12
CA SER A 232 3.60 4.64 7.02
C SER A 232 4.61 4.60 8.18
N ASP A 233 4.23 4.05 9.33
CA ASP A 233 5.14 3.79 10.45
C ASP A 233 5.76 2.41 10.26
N GLN A 234 6.95 2.40 9.66
CA GLN A 234 7.63 1.19 9.20
C GLN A 234 9.15 1.32 9.32
N ALA A 235 9.82 0.23 9.63
CA ALA A 235 11.27 0.13 9.58
C ALA A 235 11.70 -1.02 8.67
N GLU A 236 12.88 -0.88 8.07
CA GLU A 236 13.47 -1.86 7.18
C GLU A 236 14.91 -2.15 7.63
N THR A 237 15.33 -3.41 7.50
CA THR A 237 16.70 -3.83 7.80
C THR A 237 17.11 -4.88 6.78
N GLU A 238 18.24 -4.63 6.12
CA GLU A 238 18.85 -5.55 5.18
C GLU A 238 19.62 -6.65 5.93
N TYR A 239 19.58 -7.87 5.39
CA TYR A 239 20.40 -8.99 5.85
C TYR A 239 20.96 -9.76 4.66
N THR A 240 22.11 -10.38 4.90
CA THR A 240 22.86 -11.13 3.90
C THR A 240 23.13 -12.55 4.39
N TYR A 241 23.52 -13.43 3.47
CA TYR A 241 23.92 -14.77 3.82
C TYR A 241 25.23 -14.73 4.67
N PRO A 242 25.23 -15.25 5.91
CA PRO A 242 26.35 -15.08 6.84
C PRO A 242 27.65 -15.76 6.38
N CYS A 243 27.57 -16.76 5.49
CA CYS A 243 28.76 -17.43 4.94
C CYS A 243 29.24 -16.86 3.60
N ALA A 244 28.65 -15.78 3.08
CA ALA A 244 29.10 -15.15 1.84
C ALA A 244 30.44 -14.38 2.01
N ALA A 245 30.80 -14.03 3.25
CA ALA A 245 32.01 -13.26 3.59
C ALA A 245 33.13 -14.11 4.26
N ALA A 246 32.97 -15.43 4.30
CA ALA A 246 33.87 -16.37 4.97
C ALA A 246 34.90 -17.02 4.03
#